data_AF-A0A9E4CPB5-F1
#
_entry.id   AF-A0A9E4CPB5-F1
#
_cell.length_a   1.000
_cell.length_b   1.000
_cell.length_c   1.000
_cell.angle_alpha   90.00
_cell.angle_beta   90.00
_cell.angle_gamma   90.00
#
_symmetry.space_group_name_H-M   'P 1'
#
loop_
_entity.id
_entity.type
_entity.pdbx_description
1 polymer ?
#
loop_
_entity_poly.entity_id
_entity_poly.type
_entity_poly.pdbx_seq_one_letter_code
_entity_poly.pdbx_strand_id
1 'polypeptide(L)'
;MDVTPYELPDTCARLGWGTAPTEIFPGQGLVREPGVGGRFDDPSACYGILYCAHDPVVAIAEALAHVQPPRDGLLQRIAAETDDTSDDATPIDVEWSDAVRCELQARRLATIDLRSGELHAVDLRGDDTIEWLRTRIAPSPTGGAFNPEVVGQSGNREMTQRVGSLVIREQDADALVWEGRQHPGELCFAIIGEPGAEPTVIGHHEVEELEIDDQRVIDALDLLRTTE
;
A
#
# COMPACT_ATOMS: atom_id res chain seq x y z
N MET A 1 -11.74 25.79 -2.92
CA MET A 1 -10.46 25.89 -2.21
C MET A 1 -9.74 24.67 -2.70
N ASP A 2 -8.65 24.91 -3.40
CA ASP A 2 -7.87 23.87 -4.05
C ASP A 2 -6.75 23.51 -3.09
N VAL A 3 -6.42 22.22 -3.03
CA VAL A 3 -5.34 21.72 -2.18
C VAL A 3 -3.99 22.03 -2.82
N THR A 4 -2.97 22.19 -1.99
CA THR A 4 -1.60 22.43 -2.44
C THR A 4 -1.03 21.15 -3.04
N PRO A 5 -0.51 21.19 -4.28
CA PRO A 5 0.16 20.03 -4.87
C PRO A 5 1.36 19.58 -4.05
N TYR A 6 1.54 18.27 -3.96
CA TYR A 6 2.70 17.61 -3.38
C TYR A 6 3.73 17.28 -4.45
N GLU A 7 5.01 17.42 -4.13
CA GLU A 7 6.10 17.01 -5.03
C GLU A 7 6.48 15.56 -4.75
N LEU A 8 6.14 14.65 -5.66
CA LEU A 8 6.49 13.23 -5.55
C LEU A 8 8.00 13.02 -5.66
N PRO A 9 8.55 11.97 -5.01
CA PRO A 9 9.92 11.57 -5.25
C PRO A 9 10.11 11.14 -6.71
N ASP A 10 11.33 11.30 -7.22
CA ASP A 10 11.71 10.86 -8.56
C ASP A 10 11.76 9.34 -8.71
N THR A 11 11.75 8.60 -7.60
CA THR A 11 11.79 7.15 -7.58
C THR A 11 10.83 6.58 -6.55
N CYS A 12 10.23 5.42 -6.84
CA CYS A 12 9.43 4.66 -5.89
C CYS A 12 9.64 3.15 -6.06
N ALA A 13 9.18 2.38 -5.08
CA ALA A 13 9.24 0.94 -5.07
C ALA A 13 7.84 0.31 -5.02
N ARG A 14 7.68 -0.86 -5.63
CA ARG A 14 6.44 -1.65 -5.63
C ARG A 14 6.76 -3.13 -5.56
N LEU A 15 6.09 -3.85 -4.67
CA LEU A 15 6.09 -5.31 -4.68
C LEU A 15 4.80 -5.84 -5.34
N GLY A 16 4.90 -6.35 -6.57
CA GLY A 16 3.77 -6.80 -7.38
C GLY A 16 3.84 -8.28 -7.77
N TRP A 17 2.72 -8.85 -8.24
CA TRP A 17 2.64 -10.23 -8.73
C TRP A 17 3.15 -10.34 -10.18
N GLY A 18 3.94 -11.37 -10.51
CA GLY A 18 4.38 -11.64 -11.90
C GLY A 18 5.73 -12.36 -12.03
N THR A 19 5.96 -13.01 -13.18
CA THR A 19 7.15 -13.84 -13.50
C THR A 19 8.07 -13.24 -14.57
N ALA A 20 7.72 -12.07 -15.13
CA ALA A 20 8.54 -11.37 -16.12
C ALA A 20 8.56 -9.84 -15.87
N PRO A 21 9.59 -9.10 -16.32
CA PRO A 21 9.67 -7.64 -16.19
C PRO A 21 8.47 -6.92 -16.83
N THR A 22 7.95 -7.47 -17.93
CA THR A 22 6.72 -7.00 -18.57
C THR A 22 5.47 -7.29 -17.75
N GLU A 23 5.51 -8.17 -16.73
CA GLU A 23 4.38 -8.55 -15.88
C GLU A 23 4.20 -7.74 -14.60
N ILE A 24 5.10 -6.80 -14.34
CA ILE A 24 4.76 -5.69 -13.44
C ILE A 24 3.71 -4.78 -14.09
N PHE A 25 3.58 -4.85 -15.44
CA PHE A 25 2.60 -4.15 -16.28
C PHE A 25 2.21 -4.93 -17.59
N PRO A 26 1.71 -6.19 -17.60
CA PRO A 26 1.65 -6.98 -18.83
C PRO A 26 0.34 -6.73 -19.56
N GLY A 27 0.33 -5.82 -20.54
CA GLY A 27 -0.83 -5.61 -21.41
C GLY A 27 -2.12 -5.21 -20.66
N GLN A 28 -1.96 -4.78 -19.42
CA GLN A 28 -2.97 -4.26 -18.52
C GLN A 28 -2.25 -3.17 -17.73
N GLY A 29 -2.22 -1.95 -18.26
CA GLY A 29 -2.06 -0.80 -17.40
C GLY A 29 -3.02 -0.82 -16.22
N LEU A 30 -2.73 0.02 -15.22
CA LEU A 30 -3.48 0.21 -13.98
C LEU A 30 -4.64 -0.78 -13.76
N VAL A 31 -4.31 -1.89 -13.08
CA VAL A 31 -5.18 -3.06 -12.99
C VAL A 31 -6.42 -2.74 -12.16
N ARG A 32 -7.61 -2.98 -12.72
CA ARG A 32 -8.84 -3.13 -11.95
C ARG A 32 -8.87 -4.57 -11.44
N GLU A 33 -8.27 -4.86 -10.28
CA GLU A 33 -8.34 -6.20 -9.70
C GLU A 33 -9.82 -6.54 -9.41
N PRO A 34 -10.44 -7.51 -10.12
CA PRO A 34 -11.86 -7.78 -9.93
C PRO A 34 -12.09 -8.36 -8.52
N GLY A 35 -12.76 -7.60 -7.66
CA GLY A 35 -13.18 -8.05 -6.33
C GLY A 35 -12.22 -7.76 -5.17
N VAL A 36 -11.05 -7.15 -5.42
CA VAL A 36 -10.05 -6.82 -4.39
C VAL A 36 -9.62 -5.36 -4.49
N GLY A 37 -10.58 -4.42 -4.49
CA GLY A 37 -10.22 -2.99 -4.55
C GLY A 37 -9.21 -2.57 -3.47
N GLY A 38 -8.30 -1.67 -3.81
CA GLY A 38 -7.33 -1.10 -2.87
C GLY A 38 -7.95 -0.14 -1.83
N ARG A 39 -7.08 0.40 -0.98
CA ARG A 39 -7.45 1.33 0.10
C ARG A 39 -8.14 2.60 -0.40
N PHE A 40 -7.67 3.15 -1.51
CA PHE A 40 -8.18 4.38 -2.13
C PHE A 40 -8.85 4.11 -3.48
N ASP A 41 -9.01 2.85 -3.83
CA ASP A 41 -9.65 2.42 -5.06
C ASP A 41 -11.16 2.47 -4.91
N ASP A 42 -11.84 3.05 -5.88
CA ASP A 42 -13.29 2.99 -5.97
C ASP A 42 -13.65 1.91 -6.99
N PRO A 43 -14.18 0.74 -6.57
CA PRO A 43 -14.46 -0.36 -7.48
C PRO A 43 -15.46 0.02 -8.59
N SER A 44 -16.20 1.11 -8.42
CA SER A 44 -17.15 1.65 -9.39
C SER A 44 -16.56 2.71 -10.32
N ALA A 45 -15.34 3.19 -10.07
CA ALA A 45 -14.68 4.18 -10.90
C ALA A 45 -14.06 3.59 -12.18
N CYS A 46 -13.81 4.47 -13.15
CA CYS A 46 -13.24 4.16 -14.45
C CYS A 46 -11.74 4.52 -14.55
N TYR A 47 -11.01 4.47 -13.43
CA TYR A 47 -9.56 4.62 -13.38
C TYR A 47 -8.94 3.35 -12.83
N GLY A 48 -7.64 3.15 -13.04
CA GLY A 48 -6.90 2.16 -12.27
C GLY A 48 -5.87 2.83 -11.35
N ILE A 49 -5.30 2.05 -10.44
CA ILE A 49 -4.35 2.55 -9.43
C ILE A 49 -3.08 1.70 -9.40
N LEU A 50 -1.93 2.36 -9.32
CA LEU A 50 -0.65 1.78 -8.98
C LEU A 50 -0.24 2.18 -7.55
N TYR A 51 -0.26 1.22 -6.63
CA TYR A 51 0.26 1.39 -5.28
C TYR A 51 1.78 1.22 -5.25
N CYS A 52 2.46 2.20 -4.65
CA CYS A 52 3.91 2.26 -4.48
C CYS A 52 4.25 2.77 -3.08
N ALA A 53 5.50 2.57 -2.66
CA ALA A 53 6.10 3.25 -1.52
C ALA A 53 7.36 3.99 -1.97
N HIS A 54 7.80 4.99 -1.23
CA HIS A 54 9.05 5.69 -1.56
C HIS A 54 10.31 4.82 -1.34
N ASP A 55 10.21 3.78 -0.51
CA ASP A 55 11.31 2.88 -0.15
C ASP A 55 10.94 1.40 -0.38
N PRO A 56 11.87 0.56 -0.88
CA PRO A 56 11.65 -0.87 -1.08
C PRO A 56 11.24 -1.66 0.17
N VAL A 57 11.83 -1.36 1.34
CA VAL A 57 11.49 -2.02 2.61
C VAL A 57 10.04 -1.73 2.96
N VAL A 58 9.60 -0.48 2.78
CA VAL A 58 8.20 -0.08 3.01
C VAL A 58 7.25 -0.75 2.01
N ALA A 59 7.64 -0.85 0.73
CA ALA A 59 6.85 -1.55 -0.28
C ALA A 59 6.66 -3.04 0.06
N ILE A 60 7.71 -3.69 0.55
CA ILE A 60 7.67 -5.09 1.01
C ILE A 60 6.80 -5.20 2.27
N ALA A 61 6.99 -4.32 3.25
CA ALA A 61 6.24 -4.33 4.50
C ALA A 61 4.73 -4.16 4.27
N GLU A 62 4.31 -3.19 3.45
CA GLU A 62 2.89 -2.99 3.11
C GLU A 62 2.30 -4.20 2.38
N ALA A 63 3.05 -4.81 1.46
CA ALA A 63 2.60 -6.01 0.76
C ALA A 63 2.45 -7.23 1.70
N LEU A 64 3.39 -7.43 2.62
CA LEU A 64 3.33 -8.52 3.60
C LEU A 64 2.27 -8.28 4.69
N ALA A 65 1.97 -7.03 5.04
CA ALA A 65 0.90 -6.69 5.97
C ALA A 65 -0.48 -7.15 5.47
N HIS A 66 -0.68 -7.28 4.16
CA HIS A 66 -1.91 -7.80 3.56
C HIS A 66 -2.05 -9.33 3.64
N VAL A 67 -0.95 -10.04 3.90
CA VAL A 67 -0.89 -11.52 3.93
C VAL A 67 -1.16 -12.06 5.34
N GLN A 68 -1.00 -11.26 6.38
CA GLN A 68 -1.19 -11.70 7.76
C GLN A 68 -2.61 -12.30 7.96
N PRO A 69 -2.76 -13.56 8.40
CA PRO A 69 -4.01 -13.98 8.99
C PRO A 69 -4.29 -13.11 10.24
N PRO A 70 -5.56 -12.83 10.57
CA PRO A 70 -5.87 -12.03 11.74
C PRO A 70 -5.27 -12.67 13.00
N ARG A 71 -4.48 -11.86 13.73
CA ARG A 71 -3.77 -12.15 15.00
C ARG A 71 -4.44 -13.19 15.91
N ASP A 72 -5.77 -13.14 16.04
CA ASP A 72 -6.57 -14.01 16.90
C ASP A 72 -6.60 -15.48 16.45
N GLY A 73 -6.55 -15.74 15.14
CA GLY A 73 -6.47 -17.10 14.59
C GLY A 73 -5.10 -17.75 14.81
N LEU A 74 -4.06 -16.94 14.94
CA LEU A 74 -2.68 -17.39 15.20
C LEU A 74 -2.48 -17.67 16.70
N LEU A 75 -2.92 -16.77 17.57
CA LEU A 75 -2.82 -16.94 19.04
C LEU A 75 -3.63 -18.14 19.56
N GLN A 76 -4.77 -18.46 18.95
CA GLN A 76 -5.54 -19.67 19.28
C GLN A 76 -4.84 -20.97 18.87
N ARG A 77 -4.04 -20.96 17.80
CA ARG A 77 -3.26 -22.12 17.36
C ARG A 77 -2.01 -22.32 18.20
N ILE A 78 -1.34 -21.22 18.56
CA ILE A 78 -0.20 -21.21 19.50
C ILE A 78 -0.61 -21.81 20.86
N ALA A 79 -1.72 -21.36 21.44
CA ALA A 79 -2.21 -21.89 22.72
C ALA A 79 -2.66 -23.36 22.67
N ALA A 80 -2.97 -23.89 21.49
CA ALA A 80 -3.34 -25.30 21.29
C ALA A 80 -2.11 -26.21 21.11
N GLU A 81 -0.93 -25.67 20.79
CA GLU A 81 0.28 -26.43 20.49
C GLU A 81 1.41 -26.25 21.52
N THR A 82 1.45 -25.17 22.31
CA THR A 82 2.48 -24.96 23.36
C THR A 82 2.12 -25.60 24.71
N ASP A 83 1.82 -26.91 24.73
CA ASP A 83 1.93 -27.71 25.96
C ASP A 83 3.35 -28.29 26.09
N ASP A 84 4.38 -27.46 25.91
CA ASP A 84 5.74 -27.81 26.32
C ASP A 84 6.56 -26.60 26.76
N THR A 85 6.99 -26.68 28.01
CA THR A 85 7.78 -25.71 28.75
C THR A 85 9.26 -25.86 28.38
N SER A 86 9.86 -24.91 27.66
CA SER A 86 11.32 -24.74 27.68
C SER A 86 11.74 -23.29 27.48
N ASP A 87 12.60 -22.82 28.38
CA ASP A 87 12.93 -21.40 28.62
C ASP A 87 14.09 -20.86 27.74
N ASP A 88 14.47 -21.55 26.65
CA ASP A 88 15.67 -21.21 25.85
C ASP A 88 15.46 -21.28 24.31
N ALA A 89 14.22 -21.07 23.83
CA ALA A 89 13.95 -20.97 22.40
C ALA A 89 14.17 -19.53 21.90
N THR A 90 15.11 -19.31 20.97
CA THR A 90 15.07 -18.11 20.11
C THR A 90 13.99 -18.36 19.05
N PRO A 91 12.83 -17.69 19.09
CA PRO A 91 11.73 -18.03 18.20
C PRO A 91 12.00 -17.44 16.82
N ILE A 92 12.44 -18.26 15.88
CA ILE A 92 12.09 -18.06 14.48
C ILE A 92 10.98 -19.06 14.21
N ASP A 93 9.76 -18.55 14.31
CA ASP A 93 8.53 -19.31 14.16
C ASP A 93 8.46 -19.89 12.73
N VAL A 94 8.57 -21.22 12.63
CA VAL A 94 8.78 -21.93 11.35
C VAL A 94 7.59 -21.76 10.40
N GLU A 95 6.39 -21.45 10.91
CA GLU A 95 5.19 -21.18 10.09
C GLU A 95 5.20 -19.81 9.38
N TRP A 96 5.93 -18.80 9.88
CA TRP A 96 6.07 -17.51 9.19
C TRP A 96 6.87 -17.64 7.89
N SER A 97 7.83 -18.56 7.86
CA SER A 97 8.76 -18.70 6.74
C SER A 97 8.10 -19.18 5.44
N ASP A 98 7.13 -20.10 5.51
CA ASP A 98 6.52 -20.69 4.32
C ASP A 98 5.41 -19.81 3.70
N ALA A 99 4.62 -19.10 4.51
CA ALA A 99 3.62 -18.17 4.01
C ALA A 99 4.29 -16.93 3.37
N VAL A 100 5.29 -16.36 4.04
CA VAL A 100 6.09 -15.26 3.49
C VAL A 100 6.86 -15.71 2.25
N ARG A 101 7.46 -16.91 2.25
CA ARG A 101 8.14 -17.46 1.07
C ARG A 101 7.18 -17.66 -0.11
N CYS A 102 5.99 -18.21 0.11
CA CYS A 102 4.99 -18.36 -0.96
C CYS A 102 4.63 -17.01 -1.60
N GLU A 103 4.47 -15.98 -0.78
CA GLU A 103 4.16 -14.63 -1.25
C GLU A 103 5.33 -13.98 -1.99
N LEU A 104 6.55 -14.06 -1.44
CA LEU A 104 7.73 -13.49 -2.07
C LEU A 104 8.08 -14.19 -3.39
N GLN A 105 7.97 -15.52 -3.46
CA GLN A 105 8.26 -16.29 -4.69
C GLN A 105 7.35 -15.90 -5.85
N ALA A 106 6.10 -15.53 -5.54
CA ALA A 106 5.11 -15.13 -6.52
C ALA A 106 5.18 -13.63 -6.88
N ARG A 107 6.08 -12.88 -6.24
CA ARG A 107 6.20 -11.42 -6.38
C ARG A 107 7.57 -11.01 -6.90
N ARG A 108 7.61 -9.82 -7.48
CA ARG A 108 8.83 -9.15 -7.94
C ARG A 108 8.84 -7.74 -7.40
N LEU A 109 10.00 -7.31 -6.92
CA LEU A 109 10.22 -5.94 -6.48
C LEU A 109 10.58 -5.11 -7.71
N ALA A 110 9.87 -4.02 -7.90
CA ALA A 110 10.10 -3.04 -8.94
C ALA A 110 10.56 -1.73 -8.31
N THR A 111 11.69 -1.20 -8.78
CA THR A 111 12.09 0.19 -8.55
C THR A 111 11.74 0.99 -9.79
N ILE A 112 11.03 2.10 -9.64
CA ILE A 112 10.37 2.82 -10.72
C ILE A 112 10.81 4.28 -10.68
N ASP A 113 11.39 4.77 -11.78
CA ASP A 113 11.62 6.19 -12.01
C ASP A 113 10.30 6.87 -12.38
N LEU A 114 9.98 7.97 -11.71
CA LEU A 114 8.80 8.77 -11.94
C LEU A 114 9.16 10.07 -12.64
N ARG A 115 8.37 10.45 -13.65
CA ARG A 115 8.33 11.82 -14.17
C ARG A 115 7.44 12.67 -13.25
N SER A 116 7.86 12.78 -11.99
CA SER A 116 7.15 13.38 -10.86
C SER A 116 6.59 14.78 -11.16
N GLY A 117 7.36 15.62 -11.86
CA GLY A 117 6.98 16.99 -12.23
C GLY A 117 5.79 17.11 -13.20
N GLU A 118 5.31 16.00 -13.76
CA GLU A 118 4.14 15.94 -14.64
C GLU A 118 2.86 15.51 -13.91
N LEU A 119 2.95 15.14 -12.62
CA LEU A 119 1.84 14.64 -11.82
C LEU A 119 1.25 15.70 -10.90
N HIS A 120 -0.07 15.84 -10.91
CA HIS A 120 -0.78 16.53 -9.84
C HIS A 120 -1.01 15.58 -8.66
N ALA A 121 -0.03 15.55 -7.74
CA ALA A 121 -0.14 14.74 -6.53
C ALA A 121 -0.79 15.51 -5.38
N VAL A 122 -1.68 14.85 -4.64
CA VAL A 122 -2.34 15.42 -3.46
C VAL A 122 -1.87 14.70 -2.20
N ASP A 123 -1.32 15.46 -1.24
CA ASP A 123 -0.99 14.93 0.09
C ASP A 123 -2.24 14.89 0.97
N LEU A 124 -2.69 13.67 1.30
CA LEU A 124 -3.87 13.44 2.13
C LEU A 124 -3.65 13.81 3.61
N ARG A 125 -2.41 14.10 3.99
CA ARG A 125 -2.01 14.54 5.34
C ARG A 125 -1.91 16.06 5.46
N GLY A 126 -1.93 16.77 4.32
CA GLY A 126 -1.86 18.23 4.30
C GLY A 126 -3.02 18.86 5.06
N ASP A 127 -2.74 19.89 5.85
CA ASP A 127 -3.75 20.59 6.65
C ASP A 127 -4.89 21.13 5.77
N ASP A 128 -4.56 21.64 4.58
CA ASP A 128 -5.51 22.11 3.57
C ASP A 128 -6.36 20.98 2.99
N THR A 129 -5.77 19.83 2.67
CA THR A 129 -6.51 18.63 2.25
C THR A 129 -7.45 18.14 3.36
N ILE A 130 -6.99 18.14 4.61
CA ILE A 130 -7.79 17.75 5.77
C ILE A 130 -8.97 18.70 5.96
N GLU A 131 -8.74 20.01 5.94
CA GLU A 131 -9.81 21.02 6.04
C GLU A 131 -10.80 20.90 4.88
N TRP A 132 -10.30 20.69 3.67
CA TRP A 132 -11.12 20.45 2.50
C TRP A 132 -12.00 19.21 2.70
N LEU A 133 -11.42 18.06 3.07
CA LEU A 133 -12.14 16.81 3.31
C LEU A 133 -13.23 16.95 4.39
N ARG A 134 -12.94 17.65 5.50
CA ARG A 134 -13.91 17.93 6.57
C ARG A 134 -15.16 18.66 6.07
N THR A 135 -15.03 19.50 5.05
CA THR A 135 -16.14 20.28 4.51
C THR A 135 -16.94 19.54 3.41
N ARG A 136 -16.40 18.48 2.81
CA ARG A 136 -17.06 17.72 1.73
C ARG A 136 -17.60 16.37 2.20
N ILE A 137 -16.91 15.71 3.13
CA ILE A 137 -17.36 14.42 3.66
C ILE A 137 -18.37 14.67 4.77
N ALA A 138 -19.64 14.68 4.37
CA ALA A 138 -20.74 14.71 5.33
C ALA A 138 -20.74 13.45 6.21
N PRO A 139 -21.14 13.56 7.49
CA PRO A 139 -21.29 12.41 8.36
C PRO A 139 -22.24 11.37 7.73
N SER A 140 -21.80 10.12 7.66
CA SER A 140 -22.63 8.99 7.21
C SER A 140 -23.19 8.23 8.41
N PRO A 141 -24.43 7.69 8.33
CA PRO A 141 -24.98 6.80 9.35
C PRO A 141 -24.12 5.55 9.63
N THR A 142 -23.36 5.09 8.64
CA THR A 142 -22.51 3.87 8.72
C THR A 142 -21.02 4.16 8.92
N GLY A 143 -20.55 5.35 8.55
CA GLY A 143 -19.12 5.68 8.45
C GLY A 143 -18.63 6.81 9.36
N GLY A 144 -19.53 7.47 10.11
CA GLY A 144 -19.18 8.60 10.96
C GLY A 144 -18.82 9.87 10.18
N ALA A 145 -18.35 10.89 10.90
CA ALA A 145 -17.75 12.08 10.30
C ALA A 145 -16.29 11.80 9.90
N PHE A 146 -15.76 12.57 8.95
CA PHE A 146 -14.35 12.46 8.59
C PHE A 146 -13.43 12.77 9.78
N ASN A 147 -12.57 11.81 10.13
CA ASN A 147 -11.45 11.96 11.05
C ASN A 147 -10.15 11.78 10.24
N PRO A 148 -9.19 12.73 10.25
CA PRO A 148 -7.93 12.61 9.52
C PRO A 148 -7.17 11.31 9.76
N GLU A 149 -7.25 10.75 10.97
CA GLU A 149 -6.61 9.48 11.31
C GLU A 149 -7.08 8.32 10.42
N VAL A 150 -8.27 8.42 9.82
CA VAL A 150 -8.81 7.40 8.91
C VAL A 150 -7.98 7.21 7.65
N VAL A 151 -7.29 8.26 7.20
CA VAL A 151 -6.38 8.19 6.05
C VAL A 151 -5.24 7.22 6.34
N GLY A 152 -4.82 7.08 7.60
CA GLY A 152 -3.83 6.13 8.12
C GLY A 152 -4.39 4.77 8.56
N GLN A 153 -5.71 4.59 8.64
CA GLN A 153 -6.36 3.31 9.01
C GLN A 153 -6.85 2.44 7.83
N SER A 154 -6.20 1.31 7.54
CA SER A 154 -6.64 0.35 6.50
C SER A 154 -7.95 -0.41 6.84
N GLY A 155 -8.39 -0.35 8.11
CA GLY A 155 -9.61 -1.02 8.57
C GLY A 155 -10.91 -0.30 8.21
N ASN A 156 -10.85 0.98 7.82
CA ASN A 156 -12.01 1.76 7.42
C ASN A 156 -12.05 1.96 5.90
N ARG A 157 -12.15 0.85 5.18
CA ARG A 157 -12.10 0.81 3.72
C ARG A 157 -13.18 1.66 3.06
N GLU A 158 -14.41 1.67 3.60
CA GLU A 158 -15.48 2.52 3.08
C GLU A 158 -15.07 4.00 3.09
N MET A 159 -14.52 4.50 4.20
CA MET A 159 -14.10 5.89 4.30
C MET A 159 -12.88 6.20 3.43
N THR A 160 -11.85 5.34 3.42
CA THR A 160 -10.64 5.58 2.62
C THR A 160 -10.94 5.57 1.12
N GLN A 161 -11.83 4.69 0.65
CA GLN A 161 -12.27 4.68 -0.75
C GLN A 161 -13.09 5.92 -1.10
N ARG A 162 -13.95 6.40 -0.18
CA ARG A 162 -14.67 7.68 -0.37
C ARG A 162 -13.73 8.88 -0.41
N VAL A 163 -12.70 8.91 0.44
CA VAL A 163 -11.64 9.93 0.41
C VAL A 163 -10.92 9.90 -0.93
N GLY A 164 -10.44 8.72 -1.35
CA GLY A 164 -9.75 8.54 -2.63
C GLY A 164 -10.60 9.02 -3.81
N SER A 165 -11.79 8.44 -3.99
CA SER A 165 -12.73 8.80 -5.07
C SER A 165 -13.03 10.31 -5.12
N LEU A 166 -13.24 10.93 -3.96
CA LEU A 166 -13.54 12.34 -3.85
C LEU A 166 -12.35 13.23 -4.26
N VAL A 167 -11.16 12.96 -3.75
CA VAL A 167 -9.95 13.74 -4.05
C VAL A 167 -9.58 13.60 -5.51
N ILE A 168 -9.57 12.38 -6.04
CA ILE A 168 -9.26 12.10 -7.45
C ILE A 168 -10.16 12.91 -8.37
N ARG A 169 -11.48 12.86 -8.13
CA ARG A 169 -12.46 13.51 -8.99
C ARG A 169 -12.51 15.03 -8.86
N GLU A 170 -12.48 15.53 -7.62
CA GLU A 170 -12.74 16.96 -7.37
C GLU A 170 -11.48 17.81 -7.29
N GLN A 171 -10.30 17.18 -7.13
CA GLN A 171 -9.02 17.87 -7.23
C GLN A 171 -8.28 17.50 -8.51
N ASP A 172 -8.84 16.65 -9.38
CA ASP A 172 -8.18 16.20 -10.62
C ASP A 172 -6.78 15.66 -10.31
N ALA A 173 -6.72 14.76 -9.31
CA ALA A 173 -5.46 14.26 -8.78
C ALA A 173 -4.97 13.08 -9.62
N ASP A 174 -3.71 13.15 -10.07
CA ASP A 174 -3.02 12.05 -10.75
C ASP A 174 -2.30 11.14 -9.75
N ALA A 175 -2.08 11.62 -8.53
CA ALA A 175 -1.55 10.80 -7.45
C ALA A 175 -2.10 11.19 -6.08
N LEU A 176 -2.16 10.22 -5.19
CA LEU A 176 -2.45 10.42 -3.76
C LEU A 176 -1.22 10.04 -2.94
N VAL A 177 -0.92 10.82 -1.92
CA VAL A 177 0.17 10.58 -0.97
C VAL A 177 -0.41 10.40 0.43
N TRP A 178 0.06 9.38 1.14
CA TRP A 178 -0.28 9.16 2.54
C TRP A 178 0.91 8.54 3.28
N GLU A 179 0.78 8.49 4.60
CA GLU A 179 1.76 7.84 5.48
C GLU A 179 1.44 6.36 5.60
N GLY A 180 2.46 5.51 5.43
CA GLY A 180 2.36 4.07 5.60
C GLY A 180 1.73 3.74 6.95
N ARG A 181 0.78 2.80 6.97
CA ARG A 181 0.01 2.52 8.19
C ARG A 181 0.93 2.10 9.34
N GLN A 182 1.91 1.30 8.98
CA GLN A 182 2.80 0.68 9.92
C GLN A 182 3.93 1.67 10.27
N HIS A 183 4.27 2.63 9.42
CA HIS A 183 5.54 3.34 9.57
C HIS A 183 5.36 4.85 9.49
N PRO A 184 5.15 5.52 10.64
CA PRO A 184 5.09 6.97 10.68
C PRO A 184 6.38 7.60 10.15
N GLY A 185 6.26 8.52 9.19
CA GLY A 185 7.34 9.14 8.43
C GLY A 185 7.55 8.53 7.04
N GLU A 186 7.11 7.30 6.81
CA GLU A 186 7.31 6.60 5.55
C GLU A 186 6.13 6.84 4.59
N LEU A 187 6.41 7.20 3.35
CA LEU A 187 5.40 7.58 2.38
C LEU A 187 4.98 6.42 1.48
N CYS A 188 3.67 6.34 1.26
CA CYS A 188 3.03 5.52 0.27
C CYS A 188 2.29 6.39 -0.74
N PHE A 189 2.20 5.90 -1.96
CA PHE A 189 1.64 6.61 -3.10
C PHE A 189 0.69 5.72 -3.90
N ALA A 190 -0.31 6.36 -4.49
CA ALA A 190 -1.20 5.77 -5.47
C ALA A 190 -1.12 6.63 -6.72
N ILE A 191 -0.60 6.08 -7.82
CA ILE A 191 -0.60 6.74 -9.13
C ILE A 191 -1.86 6.31 -9.87
N ILE A 192 -2.56 7.28 -10.44
CA ILE A 192 -3.88 7.11 -11.06
C ILE A 192 -3.75 7.34 -12.55
N GLY A 193 -4.62 6.69 -13.31
CA GLY A 193 -4.68 6.85 -14.76
C GLY A 193 -5.66 5.88 -15.40
N GLU A 194 -5.55 5.76 -16.72
CA GLU A 194 -6.49 4.93 -17.50
C GLU A 194 -6.27 3.42 -17.24
N PRO A 195 -7.33 2.65 -16.97
CA PRO A 195 -7.23 1.21 -16.85
C PRO A 195 -6.69 0.62 -18.15
N GLY A 196 -5.71 -0.27 -18.05
CA GLY A 196 -5.09 -0.87 -19.23
C GLY A 196 -4.00 -0.02 -19.89
N ALA A 197 -3.84 1.25 -19.53
CA ALA A 197 -2.74 2.11 -20.02
C ALA A 197 -1.51 2.10 -19.09
N GLU A 198 -0.32 1.96 -19.68
CA GLU A 198 0.92 2.24 -18.94
C GLU A 198 0.91 3.72 -18.53
N PRO A 199 1.03 4.05 -17.24
CA PRO A 199 1.08 5.44 -16.81
C PRO A 199 2.23 6.14 -17.53
N THR A 200 1.94 7.21 -18.28
CA THR A 200 2.93 7.96 -19.09
C THR A 200 4.06 8.57 -18.26
N VAL A 201 3.85 8.60 -16.94
CA VAL A 201 4.72 9.13 -15.91
C VAL A 201 5.75 8.12 -15.40
N ILE A 202 5.63 6.85 -15.82
CA ILE A 202 6.63 5.83 -15.52
C ILE A 202 7.77 5.94 -16.52
N GLY A 203 8.97 6.15 -15.99
CA GLY A 203 10.22 6.17 -16.72
C GLY A 203 10.83 4.78 -16.83
N HIS A 204 12.11 4.67 -16.50
CA HIS A 204 12.79 3.39 -16.41
C HIS A 204 12.35 2.65 -15.13
N HIS A 205 12.35 1.32 -15.19
CA HIS A 205 12.10 0.49 -14.02
C HIS A 205 13.05 -0.70 -14.00
N GLU A 206 13.52 -1.03 -12.81
CA GLU A 206 14.34 -2.21 -12.54
C GLU A 206 13.51 -3.23 -11.77
N VAL A 207 13.69 -4.51 -12.10
CA VAL A 207 12.87 -5.61 -11.60
C VAL A 207 13.78 -6.68 -11.07
N GLU A 208 13.53 -7.09 -9.84
CA GLU A 208 14.31 -8.14 -9.18
C GLU A 208 13.42 -9.16 -8.46
N GLU A 209 13.95 -10.37 -8.35
CA GLU A 209 13.38 -11.41 -7.50
C GLU A 209 13.88 -11.19 -6.07
N LEU A 210 12.98 -11.34 -5.09
CA LEU A 210 13.35 -11.25 -3.69
C LEU A 210 13.52 -12.65 -3.10
N GLU A 211 14.68 -12.90 -2.53
CA GLU A 211 14.94 -14.06 -1.70
C GLU A 211 14.52 -13.78 -0.25
N ILE A 212 14.17 -14.83 0.49
CA ILE A 212 13.71 -14.67 1.89
C ILE A 212 14.82 -14.17 2.84
N ASP A 213 16.08 -14.35 2.47
CA ASP A 213 17.26 -13.89 3.20
C ASP A 213 17.79 -12.53 2.71
N ASP A 214 17.08 -11.87 1.79
CA ASP A 214 17.38 -10.50 1.40
C ASP A 214 17.23 -9.57 2.63
N GLN A 215 18.24 -8.73 2.88
CA GLN A 215 18.24 -7.84 4.03
C GLN A 215 17.02 -6.91 4.05
N ARG A 216 16.50 -6.50 2.89
CA ARG A 216 15.30 -5.65 2.80
C ARG A 216 14.04 -6.38 3.23
N VAL A 217 13.97 -7.69 2.99
CA VAL A 217 12.88 -8.54 3.49
C VAL A 217 13.00 -8.66 5.00
N ILE A 218 14.20 -8.91 5.52
CA ILE A 218 14.45 -8.98 6.98
C ILE A 218 14.06 -7.66 7.64
N ASP A 219 14.54 -6.54 7.10
CA ASP A 219 14.25 -5.20 7.59
C ASP A 219 12.74 -4.92 7.56
N ALA A 220 12.02 -5.34 6.50
CA ALA A 220 10.58 -5.17 6.38
C ALA A 220 9.81 -6.01 7.42
N LEU A 221 10.25 -7.25 7.69
CA LEU A 221 9.68 -8.09 8.72
C LEU A 221 9.91 -7.51 10.12
N ASP A 222 11.09 -6.95 10.37
CA ASP A 222 11.40 -6.24 11.63
C ASP A 222 10.57 -4.97 11.76
N LEU A 223 10.38 -4.23 10.67
CA LEU A 223 9.51 -3.07 10.62
C LEU A 223 8.08 -3.43 11.05
N LEU A 224 7.53 -4.53 10.53
CA LEU A 224 6.20 -5.05 10.90
C LEU A 224 6.10 -5.52 12.36
N ARG A 225 7.22 -5.88 13.01
CA ARG A 225 7.25 -6.26 14.43
C ARG A 225 7.24 -5.06 15.37
N THR A 226 7.82 -3.94 14.96
CA THR A 226 7.93 -2.73 15.80
C THR A 226 6.63 -1.94 15.95
N THR A 227 5.60 -2.32 15.20
CA THR A 227 4.31 -1.63 15.10
C THR A 227 3.20 -2.23 15.98
N GLU A 228 3.58 -3.14 16.88
CA GLU A 228 2.70 -3.82 17.84
C GLU A 228 2.58 -3.12 19.21
#